data_AF-A0A2V9T5W3-F1
#
_entry.id   AF-A0A2V9T5W3-F1
#
_cell.length_a   1.000
_cell.length_b   1.000
_cell.length_c   1.000
_cell.angle_alpha   90.00
_cell.angle_beta   90.00
_cell.angle_gamma   90.00
#
_symmetry.space_group_name_H-M   'P 1'
#
loop_
_entity.id
_entity.type
_entity.pdbx_description
1 polymer ?
#
loop_
_entity_poly.entity_id
_entity_poly.type
_entity_poly.pdbx_seq_one_letter_code
_entity_poly.pdbx_strand_id
1 'polypeptide(L)'
;DEMDAYERVLGAAMTGESTLFAREDYVEEAWRIVDPVLKKSTQIYQYASNTWGPDEVARVTPPGGWHNPTSGPEPLTPSGQAA
;
A
#
# COMPACT_ATOMS: atom_id res chain seq x y z
N ASP A 1 -0.16 19.44 13.65
CA ASP A 1 0.07 19.60 12.20
C ASP A 1 0.98 18.50 11.72
N GLU A 2 0.47 17.64 10.84
CA GLU A 2 1.24 16.59 10.18
C GLU A 2 1.96 17.22 8.98
N MET A 3 3.28 17.03 8.90
CA MET A 3 4.09 17.61 7.82
C MET A 3 3.74 16.91 6.50
N ASP A 4 3.45 17.70 5.45
CA ASP A 4 3.08 17.15 4.13
C ASP A 4 4.24 16.30 3.57
N ALA A 5 3.89 15.25 2.82
CA ALA A 5 4.86 14.38 2.19
C ALA A 5 5.89 15.15 1.34
N TYR A 6 5.47 16.18 0.61
CA TYR A 6 6.37 16.98 -0.22
C TYR A 6 7.28 17.89 0.61
N GLU A 7 6.74 18.52 1.64
CA GLU A 7 7.53 19.34 2.57
C GLU A 7 8.64 18.50 3.21
N ARG A 8 8.29 17.29 3.65
CA ARG A 8 9.22 16.33 4.26
C ARG A 8 10.38 15.96 3.33
N VAL A 9 10.09 15.53 2.11
CA VAL A 9 11.15 15.07 1.18
C VAL A 9 12.01 16.23 0.68
N LEU A 10 11.43 17.42 0.47
CA LEU A 10 12.20 18.61 0.10
C LEU A 10 13.15 19.05 1.22
N GLY A 11 12.68 19.06 2.47
CA GLY A 11 13.53 19.35 3.63
C GLY A 11 14.66 18.33 3.80
N ALA A 12 14.39 17.05 3.58
CA ALA A 12 15.41 15.99 3.61
C ALA A 12 16.49 16.21 2.53
N ALA A 13 16.08 16.54 1.29
CA ALA A 13 17.02 16.84 0.22
C ALA A 13 17.93 18.04 0.54
N MET A 14 17.37 19.11 1.12
CA MET A 14 18.14 20.31 1.49
C MET A 14 19.17 20.05 2.59
N THR A 15 18.90 19.09 3.48
CA THR A 15 19.78 18.72 4.61
C THR A 15 20.71 17.55 4.29
N GLY A 16 20.63 16.97 3.09
CA GLY A 16 21.42 15.80 2.68
C GLY A 16 20.96 14.49 3.33
N GLU A 17 19.74 14.46 3.86
CA GLU A 17 19.12 13.28 4.46
C GLU A 17 18.58 12.37 3.34
N SER A 18 19.18 11.19 3.17
CA SER A 18 18.95 10.32 2.01
C SER A 18 18.00 9.15 2.28
N THR A 19 17.58 8.90 3.53
CA THR A 19 16.79 7.71 3.88
C THR A 19 15.37 7.72 3.31
N LEU A 20 14.87 8.89 2.88
CA LEU A 20 13.58 9.03 2.20
C LEU A 20 13.64 8.79 0.69
N PHE A 21 14.83 8.60 0.13
CA PHE A 21 15.02 8.39 -1.30
C PHE A 21 15.47 6.96 -1.55
N ALA A 22 14.85 6.30 -2.54
CA ALA A 22 15.30 5.00 -2.98
C ALA A 22 16.69 5.11 -3.63
N ARG A 23 17.59 4.17 -3.31
CA ARG A 23 18.89 4.05 -3.97
C ARG A 23 18.74 3.51 -5.38
N GLU A 24 19.67 3.86 -6.26
CA GLU A 24 19.70 3.41 -7.66
C GLU A 24 19.63 1.88 -7.79
N ASP A 25 20.47 1.16 -7.05
CA ASP A 25 20.51 -0.31 -7.08
C ASP A 25 19.18 -0.95 -6.64
N TYR A 26 18.48 -0.32 -5.69
CA TYR A 26 17.16 -0.78 -5.26
C TYR A 26 16.11 -0.53 -6.34
N VAL A 27 16.21 0.59 -7.06
CA VAL A 27 15.31 0.91 -8.18
C VAL A 27 15.53 -0.05 -9.34
N GLU A 28 16.78 -0.33 -9.71
CA GLU A 28 17.11 -1.31 -10.76
C GLU A 28 16.58 -2.71 -10.43
N GLU A 29 16.75 -3.15 -9.18
CA GLU A 29 16.27 -4.46 -8.73
C GLU A 29 14.74 -4.53 -8.68
N ALA A 30 14.07 -3.46 -8.24
CA ALA A 30 12.62 -3.36 -8.28
C ALA A 30 12.11 -3.48 -9.74
N TRP A 31 12.75 -2.77 -10.68
CA TRP A 31 12.43 -2.88 -12.11
C TRP A 31 12.64 -4.29 -12.65
N ARG A 32 13.78 -4.92 -12.33
CA ARG A 32 14.07 -6.32 -12.72
C ARG A 32 12.97 -7.28 -12.27
N ILE A 33 12.38 -7.07 -11.09
CA ILE A 33 11.31 -7.90 -10.52
C ILE A 33 9.97 -7.65 -11.22
N VAL A 34 9.58 -6.39 -11.46
CA VAL A 34 8.25 -6.06 -12.03
C VAL A 34 8.18 -6.21 -13.55
N ASP A 35 9.31 -6.04 -14.25
CA ASP A 35 9.40 -6.05 -15.72
C ASP A 35 8.72 -7.27 -16.40
N PRO A 36 8.94 -8.51 -15.94
CA PRO A 36 8.29 -9.68 -16.55
C PRO A 36 6.76 -9.65 -16.42
N VAL A 37 6.24 -9.08 -15.33
CA VAL A 37 4.79 -8.95 -15.10
C VAL A 37 4.21 -7.91 -16.06
N LEU A 38 4.90 -6.79 -16.29
CA LEU A 38 4.48 -5.74 -17.22
C LEU A 38 4.47 -6.21 -18.68
N LYS A 39 5.40 -7.08 -19.06
CA LYS A 39 5.52 -7.63 -20.43
C LYS A 39 4.52 -8.76 -20.71
N LYS A 40 3.94 -9.37 -19.67
CA LYS A 40 2.99 -10.47 -19.81
C LYS A 40 1.59 -9.91 -20.07
N SER A 41 0.93 -10.42 -21.11
CA SER A 41 -0.51 -10.20 -21.27
C SER A 41 -1.24 -11.10 -20.26
N THR A 42 -1.76 -10.50 -19.19
CA THR A 42 -2.57 -11.19 -18.17
C THR A 42 -4.04 -10.83 -18.32
N GLN A 43 -4.91 -11.74 -17.89
CA GLN A 43 -6.35 -11.48 -17.86
C GLN A 43 -6.66 -10.31 -16.91
N ILE A 44 -7.47 -9.37 -17.38
CA ILE A 44 -8.00 -8.28 -16.57
C ILE A 44 -9.29 -8.76 -15.89
N TYR A 45 -9.39 -8.55 -14.58
CA TYR A 45 -10.58 -8.85 -13.78
C TYR A 45 -11.25 -7.53 -13.35
N GLN A 46 -12.56 -7.45 -13.54
CA GLN A 46 -13.34 -6.28 -13.14
C GLN A 46 -13.80 -6.41 -11.69
N TYR A 47 -14.00 -5.26 -11.04
CA TYR A 47 -14.56 -5.18 -9.70
C TYR A 47 -15.41 -3.92 -9.58
N ALA A 48 -16.41 -3.96 -8.71
CA ALA A 48 -17.28 -2.81 -8.49
C ALA A 48 -16.56 -1.72 -7.68
N SER A 49 -16.88 -0.45 -7.92
CA SER A 49 -16.38 0.66 -7.10
C SER A 49 -16.76 0.46 -5.62
N ASN A 50 -15.90 0.91 -4.71
CA ASN A 50 -16.05 0.73 -3.26
C ASN A 50 -16.01 -0.73 -2.77
N THR A 51 -15.33 -1.63 -3.50
CA THR A 51 -15.04 -3.00 -3.05
C THR A 51 -13.53 -3.23 -2.91
N TRP A 52 -13.14 -4.33 -2.26
CA TRP A 52 -11.73 -4.72 -2.04
C TRP A 52 -11.01 -5.26 -3.27
N GLY A 53 -11.71 -5.40 -4.40
CA GLY A 53 -11.16 -5.96 -5.63
C GLY A 53 -11.99 -7.15 -6.14
N PRO A 54 -11.46 -7.87 -7.14
CA PRO A 54 -12.15 -8.98 -7.78
C PRO A 54 -12.10 -10.27 -6.94
N ASP A 55 -13.05 -11.19 -7.17
CA ASP A 55 -13.14 -12.47 -6.45
C ASP A 55 -11.90 -13.36 -6.65
N GLU A 56 -11.20 -13.19 -7.77
CA GLU A 56 -9.97 -13.93 -8.09
C GLU A 56 -8.81 -13.69 -7.12
N VAL A 57 -8.87 -12.64 -6.28
CA VAL A 57 -7.90 -12.43 -5.20
C VAL A 57 -7.84 -13.62 -4.23
N ALA A 58 -8.92 -14.40 -4.11
CA ALA A 58 -8.95 -15.62 -3.32
C ALA A 58 -7.84 -16.64 -3.68
N ARG A 59 -7.30 -16.57 -4.91
CA ARG A 59 -6.22 -17.45 -5.40
C ARG A 59 -4.84 -17.10 -4.83
N VAL A 60 -4.67 -15.90 -4.28
CA VAL A 60 -3.40 -15.38 -3.74
C VAL A 60 -3.51 -14.98 -2.27
N THR A 61 -4.60 -15.39 -1.60
CA THR A 61 -4.85 -15.07 -0.20
C THR A 61 -3.85 -15.76 0.72
N PRO A 62 -3.19 -15.04 1.64
CA PRO A 62 -2.30 -15.65 2.63
C PRO A 62 -3.08 -16.46 3.68
N PRO A 63 -2.40 -17.36 4.43
CA PRO A 63 -3.01 -17.99 5.60
C PRO A 63 -3.57 -16.94 6.57
N GLY A 64 -4.84 -17.07 6.94
CA GLY A 64 -5.53 -16.09 7.81
C GLY A 64 -6.29 -14.99 7.06
N GLY A 65 -6.20 -14.92 5.73
CA GLY A 65 -6.96 -13.96 4.94
C GLY A 65 -6.30 -12.60 4.83
N TRP A 66 -6.93 -11.72 4.04
CA TRP A 66 -6.57 -10.30 4.01
C TRP A 66 -7.22 -9.58 5.19
N HIS A 67 -6.47 -8.71 5.86
CA HIS A 67 -6.99 -7.91 6.97
C HIS A 67 -7.53 -6.56 6.47
N ASN A 68 -8.69 -6.15 7.00
CA ASN A 68 -9.22 -4.82 6.74
C ASN A 68 -8.38 -3.76 7.49
N PRO A 69 -7.96 -2.67 6.84
CA PRO A 69 -7.19 -1.63 7.49
C PRO A 69 -8.04 -0.87 8.50
N THR A 70 -7.42 -0.50 9.61
CA THR A 70 -8.00 0.41 10.60
C THR A 70 -7.76 1.85 10.16
N SER A 71 -8.82 2.61 9.92
CA SER A 71 -8.72 4.04 9.58
C SER A 71 -8.64 4.90 10.85
N GLY A 72 -7.43 5.18 11.35
CA GLY A 72 -7.22 6.14 12.46
C GLY A 72 -7.91 5.76 13.78
N PRO A 73 -7.79 6.59 14.83
CA PRO A 73 -8.31 6.22 16.15
C PRO A 73 -9.82 6.06 16.09
N GLU A 74 -10.27 4.86 16.40
CA GLU A 74 -11.66 4.53 16.68
C GLU A 74 -12.25 5.60 17.62
N PRO A 75 -13.38 6.25 17.28
CA PRO A 75 -14.08 7.06 18.28
C PRO A 75 -14.41 6.12 19.43
N LEU A 76 -13.95 6.46 20.64
CA LEU A 76 -14.24 5.73 21.87
C LEU A 76 -15.76 5.55 21.99
N THR A 77 -16.27 4.42 21.51
CA THR A 77 -17.60 3.96 21.87
C THR A 77 -17.40 3.17 23.16
N PRO A 78 -17.99 3.61 24.29
CA PRO A 78 -17.97 2.80 25.48
C PRO A 78 -18.69 1.50 25.15
N SER A 79 -18.04 0.38 25.46
CA SER A 79 -18.57 -0.96 25.30
C SER A 79 -20.00 -1.06 25.84
N GLY A 80 -20.97 -1.06 24.93
CA GLY A 80 -22.37 -1.38 25.17
C GLY A 80 -22.57 -2.87 24.96
N GLN A 81 -22.58 -3.58 26.08
CA GLN A 81 -22.95 -4.98 26.24
C GLN A 81 -24.28 -5.34 25.53
N ALA A 82 -24.32 -6.56 24.98
CA ALA A 82 -25.48 -7.45 24.86
C ALA A 82 -26.73 -6.99 24.07
N ALA A 83 -26.99 -7.61 22.91
CA ALA A 83 -27.90 -8.75 22.75
C ALA A 83 -27.90 -9.23 21.29
#